data_AF-A0A5J5AEA8-F1
#
_entry.id   AF-A0A5J5AEA8-F1
#
_cell.length_a   1.000
_cell.length_b   1.000
_cell.length_c   1.000
_cell.angle_alpha   90.00
_cell.angle_beta   90.00
_cell.angle_gamma   90.00
#
_symmetry.space_group_name_H-M   'P 1'
#
loop_
_entity.id
_entity.type
_entity.pdbx_description
1 polymer ?
#
loop_
_entity_poly.entity_id
_entity_poly.type
_entity_poly.pdbx_seq_one_letter_code
_entity_poly.pdbx_strand_id
1 'polypeptide(L)'
;MIEGARIRLNGWQRAAVALGSAVGALLDPRRADLIAALGETTGRPAFERVLERMKKSPEGRAILLEQASRHLCKNDRPPVRFMDSEELAYVAMRAREVHDFWHTVFGLPTNLIGESALKVIEFEQMLLPMCMLSVVGGTARFNEKQRAMFYQHYFPWALRAGMQCTDLMCVYYERHFHEDLDAVRQRWGIIPAPTSSPNAPQVV
;
A
#
# COMPACT_ATOMS: atom_id res chain seq x y z
N MET A 1 -22.12 11.82 17.16
CA MET A 1 -21.10 10.94 16.55
C MET A 1 -19.88 11.78 16.25
N ILE A 2 -18.67 11.29 16.51
CA ILE A 2 -17.44 12.05 16.19
C ILE A 2 -17.12 11.80 14.71
N GLU A 3 -17.48 12.76 13.88
CA GLU A 3 -16.86 12.98 12.59
C GLU A 3 -15.35 13.13 12.83
N GLY A 4 -14.54 12.28 12.21
CA GLY A 4 -13.09 12.27 12.44
C GLY A 4 -12.50 13.59 11.94
N ALA A 5 -12.27 14.53 12.86
CA ALA A 5 -11.90 15.90 12.51
C ALA A 5 -10.71 15.93 11.54
N ARG A 6 -10.94 16.42 10.31
CA ARG A 6 -9.89 16.62 9.30
C ARG A 6 -9.00 17.77 9.77
N ILE A 7 -7.73 17.48 10.07
CA ILE A 7 -6.77 18.43 10.63
C ILE A 7 -5.93 19.02 9.49
N ARG A 8 -6.21 20.27 9.12
CA ARG A 8 -5.45 21.00 8.10
C ARG A 8 -4.11 21.49 8.68
N LEU A 9 -3.03 20.78 8.39
CA LEU A 9 -1.67 21.14 8.80
C LEU A 9 -0.99 22.09 7.80
N ASN A 10 -0.30 23.11 8.32
CA ASN A 10 0.64 23.93 7.55
C ASN A 10 1.94 23.15 7.24
N GLY A 11 2.83 23.72 6.41
CA GLY A 11 4.03 23.02 5.92
C GLY A 11 4.95 22.48 7.03
N TRP A 12 5.26 23.30 8.05
CA TRP A 12 6.12 22.89 9.16
C TRP A 12 5.43 21.91 10.12
N GLN A 13 4.14 22.11 10.41
CA GLN A 13 3.36 21.15 11.20
C GLN A 13 3.30 19.78 10.51
N ARG A 14 3.10 19.76 9.17
CA ARG A 14 3.09 18.53 8.37
C ARG A 14 4.46 17.84 8.38
N ALA A 15 5.55 18.59 8.27
CA ALA A 15 6.91 18.06 8.37
C ALA A 15 7.21 17.49 9.77
N ALA A 16 6.80 18.18 10.85
CA ALA A 16 6.98 17.72 12.22
C ALA A 16 6.18 16.44 12.52
N VAL A 17 4.91 16.37 12.08
CA VAL A 17 4.08 15.15 12.20
C VAL A 17 4.67 14.01 11.37
N ALA A 18 5.14 14.27 10.15
CA ALA A 18 5.80 13.25 9.33
C ALA A 18 7.06 12.69 10.01
N LEU A 19 7.96 13.56 10.48
CA LEU A 19 9.20 13.14 11.15
C LEU A 19 8.94 12.37 12.45
N GLY A 20 8.06 12.90 13.32
CA GLY A 20 7.69 12.23 14.57
C GLY A 20 7.01 10.87 14.33
N SER A 21 6.14 10.78 13.31
CA SER A 21 5.48 9.53 12.94
C SER A 21 6.45 8.52 12.34
N ALA A 22 7.42 8.95 11.53
CA ALA A 22 8.46 8.08 10.98
C ALA A 22 9.36 7.50 12.08
N VAL A 23 9.83 8.34 13.01
CA VAL A 23 10.63 7.88 14.16
C VAL A 23 9.81 6.93 15.03
N GLY A 24 8.57 7.29 15.37
CA GLY A 24 7.72 6.46 16.22
C GLY A 24 7.33 5.12 15.57
N ALA A 25 7.04 5.09 14.26
CA ALA A 25 6.77 3.84 13.53
C ALA A 25 8.01 2.95 13.37
N LEU A 26 9.23 3.52 13.38
CA LEU A 26 10.46 2.75 13.46
C LEU A 26 10.72 2.20 14.88
N LEU A 27 10.36 2.93 15.93
CA LEU A 27 10.51 2.45 17.31
C LEU A 27 9.47 1.39 17.69
N ASP A 28 8.21 1.57 17.28
CA ASP A 28 7.13 0.60 17.46
C ASP A 28 6.30 0.42 16.17
N PRO A 29 6.63 -0.58 15.34
CA PRO A 29 5.90 -0.89 14.12
C PRO A 29 4.43 -1.31 14.33
N ARG A 30 4.01 -1.62 15.57
CA ARG A 30 2.60 -1.95 15.89
C ARG A 30 1.71 -0.71 15.90
N ARG A 31 2.30 0.49 15.91
CA ARG A 31 1.62 1.78 15.85
C ARG A 31 1.17 2.11 14.42
N ALA A 32 0.17 1.38 13.95
CA ALA A 32 -0.46 1.58 12.65
C ALA A 32 -1.01 3.01 12.47
N ASP A 33 -1.35 3.71 13.56
CA ASP A 33 -1.75 5.11 13.56
C ASP A 33 -0.61 6.07 13.14
N LEU A 34 0.64 5.75 13.48
CA LEU A 34 1.81 6.52 13.06
C LEU A 34 2.18 6.23 11.60
N ILE A 35 2.07 4.97 11.16
CA ILE A 35 2.25 4.62 9.74
C ILE A 35 1.17 5.32 8.88
N ALA A 36 -0.08 5.36 9.37
CA ALA A 36 -1.17 6.10 8.75
C ALA A 36 -0.88 7.61 8.66
N ALA A 37 -0.44 8.24 9.76
CA ALA A 37 -0.09 9.67 9.80
C ALA A 37 1.10 10.01 8.89
N LEU A 38 2.15 9.18 8.85
CA LEU A 38 3.27 9.31 7.92
C LEU A 38 2.79 9.20 6.45
N GLY A 39 1.93 8.21 6.19
CA GLY A 39 1.23 8.00 4.92
C GLY A 39 0.55 9.27 4.41
N GLU A 40 -0.30 9.86 5.25
CA GLU A 40 -1.09 11.04 4.90
C GLU A 40 -0.27 12.33 4.79
N THR A 41 0.74 12.50 5.65
CA THR A 41 1.56 13.72 5.65
C THR A 41 2.57 13.78 4.51
N THR A 42 3.03 12.64 3.99
CA THR A 42 4.01 12.58 2.89
C THR A 42 3.44 12.12 1.54
N GLY A 43 2.28 11.46 1.53
CA GLY A 43 1.72 10.81 0.33
C GLY A 43 0.85 11.68 -0.58
N ARG A 44 0.50 12.92 -0.21
CA ARG A 44 -0.48 13.74 -0.94
C ARG A 44 -0.24 13.82 -2.47
N PRO A 45 0.96 14.17 -3.00
CA PRO A 45 1.17 14.26 -4.45
C PRO A 45 1.14 12.90 -5.16
N ALA A 46 1.32 11.81 -4.42
CA ALA A 46 1.14 10.45 -4.93
C ALA A 46 -0.35 10.10 -5.00
N PHE A 47 -1.12 10.36 -3.94
CA PHE A 47 -2.58 10.15 -3.93
C PHE A 47 -3.31 11.02 -4.97
N GLU A 48 -2.87 12.27 -5.21
CA GLU A 48 -3.39 13.12 -6.29
C GLU A 48 -3.17 12.48 -7.67
N ARG A 49 -1.98 11.88 -7.93
CA ARG A 49 -1.73 11.15 -9.18
C ARG A 49 -2.58 9.88 -9.31
N VAL A 50 -2.71 9.10 -8.23
CA VAL A 50 -3.56 7.90 -8.21
C VAL A 50 -5.02 8.25 -8.47
N LEU A 51 -5.54 9.31 -7.84
CA LEU A 51 -6.88 9.82 -8.07
C LEU A 51 -7.10 10.19 -9.55
N GLU A 52 -6.14 10.88 -10.17
CA GLU A 52 -6.19 11.22 -11.59
C GLU A 52 -6.15 10.00 -12.52
N ARG A 53 -5.44 8.91 -12.17
CA ARG A 53 -5.51 7.64 -12.92
C ARG A 53 -6.87 6.98 -12.74
N MET A 54 -7.39 6.91 -11.52
CA MET A 54 -8.73 6.36 -11.23
C MET A 54 -9.83 7.12 -11.97
N LYS A 55 -9.77 8.45 -12.05
CA LYS A 55 -10.70 9.28 -12.84
C LYS A 55 -10.63 9.04 -14.35
N LYS A 56 -9.50 8.55 -14.88
CA LYS A 56 -9.34 8.20 -16.30
C LYS A 56 -9.80 6.77 -16.62
N SER A 57 -9.72 5.85 -15.66
CA SER A 57 -10.23 4.49 -15.80
C SER A 57 -11.77 4.44 -15.74
N PRO A 58 -12.46 3.66 -16.59
CA PRO A 58 -13.89 3.36 -16.41
C PRO A 58 -14.19 2.68 -15.07
N GLU A 59 -13.36 1.72 -14.66
CA GLU A 59 -13.50 0.99 -13.39
C GLU A 59 -13.16 1.89 -12.20
N GLY A 60 -12.06 2.65 -12.29
CA GLY A 60 -11.67 3.61 -11.26
C GLY A 60 -12.75 4.67 -11.00
N ARG A 61 -13.42 5.18 -12.05
CA ARG A 61 -14.58 6.06 -11.90
C ARG A 61 -15.77 5.38 -11.23
N ALA A 62 -16.09 4.14 -11.58
CA ALA A 62 -17.18 3.40 -10.95
C ALA A 62 -16.94 3.23 -9.44
N ILE A 63 -15.69 2.92 -9.06
CA ILE A 63 -15.25 2.81 -7.66
C ILE A 63 -15.40 4.15 -6.91
N LEU A 64 -14.98 5.27 -7.52
CA LEU A 64 -15.12 6.61 -6.92
C LEU A 64 -16.59 7.06 -6.80
N LEU A 65 -17.44 6.72 -7.77
CA LEU A 65 -18.88 7.05 -7.70
C LEU A 65 -19.59 6.23 -6.61
N GLU A 66 -19.21 4.97 -6.44
CA GLU A 66 -19.77 4.12 -5.39
C GLU A 66 -19.20 4.44 -3.99
N GLN A 67 -17.95 4.93 -3.90
CA GLN A 67 -17.42 5.56 -2.69
C GLN A 67 -18.35 6.68 -2.19
N ALA A 68 -18.73 7.57 -3.11
CA ALA A 68 -19.51 8.76 -2.79
C ALA A 68 -20.94 8.41 -2.30
N SER A 69 -21.54 7.33 -2.79
CA SER A 69 -22.82 6.84 -2.27
C SER A 69 -22.66 6.06 -0.96
N ARG A 70 -21.59 5.24 -0.82
CA ARG A 70 -21.31 4.48 0.41
C ARG A 70 -20.87 5.36 1.59
N HIS A 71 -20.36 6.58 1.39
CA HIS A 71 -19.95 7.47 2.50
C HIS A 71 -21.11 7.94 3.40
N LEU A 72 -22.36 7.70 3.00
CA LEU A 72 -23.54 7.81 3.87
C LEU A 72 -23.58 6.71 4.95
N CYS A 73 -22.79 5.63 4.80
CA CYS A 73 -22.64 4.52 5.74
C CYS A 73 -21.16 4.32 6.17
N LYS A 74 -20.90 4.80 7.39
CA LYS A 74 -19.67 4.77 8.20
C LYS A 74 -18.84 3.46 8.16
N ASN A 75 -17.51 3.59 8.20
CA ASN A 75 -16.50 2.50 8.24
C ASN A 75 -15.70 2.50 9.57
N ASP A 76 -15.12 1.36 9.96
CA ASP A 76 -14.46 1.12 11.26
C ASP A 76 -12.92 1.29 11.28
N ARG A 77 -12.28 1.46 10.11
CA ARG A 77 -10.83 1.73 10.05
C ARG A 77 -10.48 3.13 10.61
N PRO A 78 -9.24 3.36 11.09
CA PRO A 78 -8.82 4.68 11.59
C PRO A 78 -9.06 5.77 10.54
N PRO A 79 -9.79 6.85 10.89
CA PRO A 79 -10.18 7.87 9.91
C PRO A 79 -8.95 8.59 9.36
N VAL A 80 -8.96 8.88 8.07
CA VAL A 80 -7.93 9.69 7.41
C VAL A 80 -8.09 11.15 7.84
N ARG A 81 -7.04 11.73 8.46
CA ARG A 81 -7.12 13.02 9.17
C ARG A 81 -6.45 14.17 8.44
N PHE A 82 -5.39 13.92 7.66
CA PHE A 82 -4.51 14.96 7.11
C PHE A 82 -4.64 15.16 5.58
N MET A 83 -5.72 14.64 4.99
CA MET A 83 -6.13 14.89 3.60
C MET A 83 -7.12 16.05 3.49
N ASP A 84 -6.93 16.88 2.48
CA ASP A 84 -7.69 18.12 2.29
C ASP A 84 -9.06 17.89 1.59
N SER A 85 -9.25 16.76 0.88
CA SER A 85 -10.49 16.40 0.19
C SER A 85 -10.93 14.98 0.49
N GLU A 86 -12.22 14.70 0.26
CA GLU A 86 -12.82 13.39 0.49
C GLU A 86 -12.33 12.33 -0.50
N GLU A 87 -12.18 12.69 -1.78
CA GLU A 87 -11.61 11.80 -2.80
C GLU A 87 -10.18 11.38 -2.44
N LEU A 88 -9.34 12.30 -1.95
CA LEU A 88 -7.98 11.99 -1.52
C LEU A 88 -7.97 11.17 -0.22
N ALA A 89 -8.89 11.44 0.70
CA ALA A 89 -9.07 10.64 1.90
C ALA A 89 -9.48 9.20 1.55
N TYR A 90 -10.37 9.02 0.56
CA TYR A 90 -10.73 7.72 0.03
C TYR A 90 -9.56 7.02 -0.65
N VAL A 91 -8.80 7.68 -1.52
CA VAL A 91 -7.64 7.05 -2.18
C VAL A 91 -6.60 6.60 -1.15
N ALA A 92 -6.38 7.38 -0.08
CA ALA A 92 -5.51 6.99 1.03
C ALA A 92 -6.07 5.83 1.88
N MET A 93 -7.40 5.75 2.06
CA MET A 93 -8.08 4.62 2.72
C MET A 93 -7.98 3.34 1.86
N ARG A 94 -8.33 3.45 0.58
CA ARG A 94 -8.28 2.36 -0.41
C ARG A 94 -6.87 1.79 -0.52
N ALA A 95 -5.83 2.63 -0.53
CA ALA A 95 -4.44 2.17 -0.51
C ALA A 95 -4.10 1.27 0.70
N ARG A 96 -4.75 1.48 1.86
CA ARG A 96 -4.64 0.59 3.04
C ARG A 96 -5.48 -0.67 2.92
N GLU A 97 -6.62 -0.62 2.24
CA GLU A 97 -7.54 -1.75 2.08
C GLU A 97 -7.02 -2.75 1.05
N VAL A 98 -6.45 -2.27 -0.06
CA VAL A 98 -5.89 -3.13 -1.11
C VAL A 98 -4.53 -3.74 -0.73
N HIS A 99 -3.80 -3.15 0.22
CA HIS A 99 -2.55 -3.69 0.76
C HIS A 99 -2.70 -5.16 1.21
N ASP A 100 -3.69 -5.43 2.06
CA ASP A 100 -3.98 -6.79 2.56
C ASP A 100 -4.32 -7.75 1.41
N PHE A 101 -5.01 -7.25 0.37
CA PHE A 101 -5.37 -8.04 -0.80
C PHE A 101 -4.17 -8.33 -1.71
N TRP A 102 -3.21 -7.40 -1.82
CA TRP A 102 -2.03 -7.57 -2.67
C TRP A 102 -1.08 -8.64 -2.14
N HIS A 103 -0.99 -8.84 -0.82
CA HIS A 103 -0.33 -10.03 -0.26
C HIS A 103 -0.88 -11.33 -0.88
N THR A 104 -2.20 -11.48 -0.92
CA THR A 104 -2.86 -12.65 -1.53
C THR A 104 -2.61 -12.74 -3.03
N VAL A 105 -2.83 -11.64 -3.77
CA VAL A 105 -2.69 -11.61 -5.24
C VAL A 105 -1.26 -11.94 -5.68
N PHE A 106 -0.24 -11.33 -5.05
CA PHE A 106 1.15 -11.64 -5.36
C PHE A 106 1.68 -12.91 -4.67
N GLY A 107 0.94 -13.51 -3.73
CA GLY A 107 1.41 -14.69 -2.98
C GLY A 107 2.54 -14.37 -1.99
N LEU A 108 2.53 -13.17 -1.41
CA LEU A 108 3.51 -12.73 -0.42
C LEU A 108 3.06 -13.09 1.01
N PRO A 109 3.97 -13.58 1.87
CA PRO A 109 3.68 -13.79 3.29
C PRO A 109 3.73 -12.47 4.07
N THR A 110 2.90 -12.33 5.10
CA THR A 110 2.90 -11.19 6.04
C THR A 110 4.06 -11.24 7.06
N ASN A 111 5.26 -11.58 6.58
CA ASN A 111 6.51 -11.53 7.33
C ASN A 111 7.38 -10.35 6.84
N LEU A 112 8.48 -10.04 7.53
CA LEU A 112 9.28 -8.85 7.23
C LEU A 112 9.85 -8.81 5.79
N ILE A 113 10.09 -9.98 5.16
CA ILE A 113 10.53 -10.05 3.76
C ILE A 113 9.37 -9.73 2.82
N GLY A 114 8.20 -10.37 3.02
CA GLY A 114 7.03 -10.15 2.17
C GLY A 114 6.45 -8.75 2.31
N GLU A 115 6.42 -8.19 3.52
CA GLU A 115 6.12 -6.77 3.75
C GLU A 115 7.08 -5.86 2.97
N SER A 116 8.39 -6.07 3.11
CA SER A 116 9.38 -5.25 2.38
C SER A 116 9.25 -5.40 0.86
N ALA A 117 8.87 -6.58 0.36
CA ALA A 117 8.68 -6.82 -1.06
C ALA A 117 7.38 -6.17 -1.58
N LEU A 118 6.30 -6.23 -0.81
CA LEU A 118 5.04 -5.57 -1.14
C LEU A 118 5.20 -4.05 -1.14
N LYS A 119 6.00 -3.48 -0.21
CA LYS A 119 6.31 -2.04 -0.20
C LYS A 119 7.05 -1.57 -1.46
N VAL A 120 7.80 -2.43 -2.16
CA VAL A 120 8.37 -2.12 -3.48
C VAL A 120 7.25 -2.05 -4.54
N ILE A 121 6.32 -3.02 -4.56
CA ILE A 121 5.18 -3.01 -5.50
C ILE A 121 4.27 -1.79 -5.26
N GLU A 122 3.99 -1.44 -4.00
CA GLU A 122 3.27 -0.22 -3.64
C GLU A 122 3.97 1.05 -4.09
N PHE A 123 5.30 1.08 -4.04
CA PHE A 123 6.06 2.21 -4.55
C PHE A 123 5.91 2.33 -6.08
N GLU A 124 6.02 1.25 -6.85
CA GLU A 124 5.80 1.30 -8.30
C GLU A 124 4.36 1.72 -8.66
N GLN A 125 3.37 1.16 -7.95
CA GLN A 125 1.96 1.44 -8.23
C GLN A 125 1.52 2.85 -7.81
N MET A 126 2.03 3.39 -6.70
CA MET A 126 1.51 4.65 -6.12
C MET A 126 2.54 5.77 -5.98
N LEU A 127 3.84 5.50 -6.14
CA LEU A 127 4.96 6.43 -5.93
C LEU A 127 4.97 7.09 -4.53
N LEU A 128 4.52 6.33 -3.53
CA LEU A 128 4.36 6.76 -2.15
C LEU A 128 5.70 6.79 -1.40
N PRO A 129 6.19 7.95 -0.91
CA PRO A 129 7.52 8.04 -0.31
C PRO A 129 7.71 7.14 0.93
N MET A 130 6.66 6.91 1.72
CA MET A 130 6.75 6.09 2.92
C MET A 130 6.89 4.60 2.63
N CYS A 131 6.48 4.13 1.44
CA CYS A 131 6.75 2.77 1.00
C CYS A 131 8.27 2.55 0.83
N MET A 132 8.97 3.48 0.17
CA MET A 132 10.45 3.43 0.04
C MET A 132 11.15 3.50 1.41
N LEU A 133 10.69 4.41 2.30
CA LEU A 133 11.21 4.48 3.67
C LEU A 133 10.97 3.18 4.46
N SER A 134 9.83 2.51 4.23
CA SER A 134 9.52 1.21 4.82
C SER A 134 10.42 0.09 4.29
N VAL A 135 10.82 0.12 3.02
CA VAL A 135 11.80 -0.84 2.47
C VAL A 135 13.16 -0.65 3.15
N VAL A 136 13.65 0.58 3.25
CA VAL A 136 14.93 0.91 3.92
C VAL A 136 14.89 0.54 5.41
N GLY A 137 13.81 0.88 6.12
CA GLY A 137 13.64 0.53 7.52
C GLY A 137 13.46 -0.96 7.76
N GLY A 138 12.73 -1.66 6.88
CA GLY A 138 12.53 -3.10 6.92
C GLY A 138 13.84 -3.85 6.70
N THR A 139 14.59 -3.49 5.65
CA THR A 139 15.85 -4.17 5.31
C THR A 139 16.96 -3.94 6.34
N ALA A 140 16.93 -2.82 7.08
CA ALA A 140 17.82 -2.57 8.21
C ALA A 140 17.64 -3.58 9.37
N ARG A 141 16.48 -4.25 9.47
CA ARG A 141 16.19 -5.28 10.48
C ARG A 141 16.47 -6.71 10.00
N PHE A 142 16.86 -6.90 8.74
CA PHE A 142 17.21 -8.22 8.21
C PHE A 142 18.56 -8.73 8.73
N ASN A 143 18.62 -10.03 9.04
CA ASN A 143 19.90 -10.73 9.11
C ASN A 143 20.55 -10.84 7.71
N GLU A 144 21.82 -11.23 7.66
CA GLU A 144 22.60 -11.25 6.41
C GLU A 144 21.98 -12.13 5.31
N LYS A 145 21.43 -13.30 5.67
CA LYS A 145 20.79 -14.22 4.73
C LYS A 145 19.48 -13.63 4.18
N GLN A 146 18.65 -13.06 5.05
CA GLN A 146 17.41 -12.38 4.66
C GLN A 146 17.71 -11.17 3.74
N ARG A 147 18.74 -10.39 4.07
CA ARG A 147 19.16 -9.23 3.28
C ARG A 147 19.70 -9.62 1.90
N ALA A 148 20.53 -10.65 1.82
CA ALA A 148 21.01 -11.18 0.54
C ALA A 148 19.84 -11.71 -0.31
N MET A 149 18.99 -12.57 0.26
CA MET A 149 17.80 -13.11 -0.41
C MET A 149 16.87 -12.00 -0.92
N PHE A 150 16.64 -10.96 -0.11
CA PHE A 150 15.79 -9.84 -0.48
C PHE A 150 16.35 -9.09 -1.70
N TYR A 151 17.59 -8.63 -1.64
CA TYR A 151 18.16 -7.83 -2.74
C TYR A 151 18.47 -8.64 -4.00
N GLN A 152 18.76 -9.94 -3.88
CA GLN A 152 19.06 -10.81 -5.03
C GLN A 152 17.81 -11.35 -5.73
N HIS A 153 16.71 -11.59 -5.00
CA HIS A 153 15.51 -12.24 -5.54
C HIS A 153 14.25 -11.38 -5.42
N TYR A 154 13.87 -10.96 -4.20
CA TYR A 154 12.59 -10.26 -3.99
C TYR A 154 12.56 -8.85 -4.56
N PHE A 155 13.60 -8.04 -4.37
CA PHE A 155 13.65 -6.67 -4.87
C PHE A 155 13.56 -6.57 -6.41
N PRO A 156 14.39 -7.28 -7.22
CA PRO A 156 14.28 -7.26 -8.67
C PRO A 156 13.05 -8.01 -9.22
N TRP A 157 12.45 -8.92 -8.44
CA TRP A 157 11.13 -9.47 -8.76
C TRP A 157 10.04 -8.41 -8.55
N ALA A 158 10.00 -7.77 -7.38
CA ALA A 158 8.94 -6.85 -6.96
C ALA A 158 8.86 -5.61 -7.86
N LEU A 159 10.02 -5.06 -8.28
CA LEU A 159 10.06 -3.99 -9.29
C LEU A 159 9.38 -4.44 -10.60
N ARG A 160 9.77 -5.60 -11.15
CA ARG A 160 9.18 -6.11 -12.40
C ARG A 160 7.70 -6.42 -12.24
N ALA A 161 7.30 -7.03 -11.13
CA ALA A 161 5.92 -7.38 -10.83
C ALA A 161 5.03 -6.13 -10.71
N GLY A 162 5.51 -5.08 -10.01
CA GLY A 162 4.80 -3.81 -9.87
C GLY A 162 4.74 -2.96 -11.14
N MET A 163 5.74 -3.07 -12.02
CA MET A 163 5.77 -2.40 -13.33
C MET A 163 4.95 -3.11 -14.42
N GLN A 164 4.78 -4.44 -14.34
CA GLN A 164 4.09 -5.23 -15.37
C GLN A 164 2.61 -5.48 -15.09
N CYS A 165 2.18 -5.37 -13.83
CA CYS A 165 0.76 -5.50 -13.52
C CYS A 165 -0.06 -4.28 -13.97
N THR A 166 -1.37 -4.48 -14.10
CA THR A 166 -2.33 -3.39 -14.35
C THR A 166 -2.33 -2.35 -13.21
N ASP A 167 -2.99 -1.20 -13.39
CA ASP A 167 -3.17 -0.23 -12.31
C ASP A 167 -4.09 -0.80 -11.22
N LEU A 168 -3.47 -1.39 -10.20
CA LEU A 168 -4.14 -2.10 -9.12
C LEU A 168 -5.02 -1.19 -8.25
N MET A 169 -4.81 0.13 -8.30
CA MET A 169 -5.73 1.07 -7.65
C MET A 169 -7.05 1.20 -8.40
N CYS A 170 -7.10 0.90 -9.70
CA CYS A 170 -8.31 0.96 -10.52
C CYS A 170 -9.16 -0.32 -10.52
N VAL A 171 -8.64 -1.45 -10.03
CA VAL A 171 -9.31 -2.77 -10.08
C VAL A 171 -10.47 -2.87 -9.08
N TYR A 172 -11.65 -3.30 -9.53
CA TYR A 172 -12.80 -3.54 -8.64
C TYR A 172 -12.80 -4.99 -8.11
N TYR A 173 -11.95 -5.25 -7.12
CA TYR A 173 -11.68 -6.57 -6.55
C TYR A 173 -12.90 -7.40 -6.16
N GLU A 174 -13.91 -6.80 -5.53
CA GLU A 174 -15.09 -7.50 -5.02
C GLU A 174 -15.91 -8.17 -6.13
N ARG A 175 -15.79 -7.70 -7.38
CA ARG A 175 -16.41 -8.32 -8.56
C ARG A 175 -15.72 -9.61 -8.99
N HIS A 176 -14.50 -9.86 -8.52
CA HIS A 176 -13.65 -10.97 -8.95
C HIS A 176 -13.44 -12.04 -7.85
N PHE A 177 -14.04 -11.87 -6.66
CA PHE A 177 -13.91 -12.81 -5.53
C PHE A 177 -14.43 -14.24 -5.81
N HIS A 178 -15.21 -14.43 -6.87
CA HIS A 178 -15.73 -15.73 -7.30
C HIS A 178 -14.92 -16.35 -8.45
N GLU A 179 -13.93 -15.63 -9.00
CA GLU A 179 -13.08 -16.11 -10.08
C GLU A 179 -11.86 -16.87 -9.53
N ASP A 180 -11.27 -17.74 -10.36
CA ASP A 180 -10.03 -18.43 -10.04
C ASP A 180 -8.86 -17.43 -9.91
N LEU A 181 -8.05 -17.61 -8.87
CA LEU A 181 -6.96 -16.68 -8.53
C LEU A 181 -5.87 -16.63 -9.60
N ASP A 182 -5.54 -17.77 -10.23
CA ASP A 182 -4.49 -17.81 -11.25
C ASP A 182 -4.99 -17.28 -12.60
N ALA A 183 -6.27 -17.48 -12.94
CA ALA A 183 -6.92 -16.80 -14.06
C ALA A 183 -6.94 -15.27 -13.88
N VAL A 184 -7.23 -14.80 -12.67
CA VAL A 184 -7.19 -13.36 -12.31
C VAL A 184 -5.76 -12.81 -12.38
N ARG A 185 -4.76 -13.53 -11.85
CA ARG A 185 -3.34 -13.16 -11.93
C ARG A 185 -2.88 -12.99 -13.38
N GLN A 186 -3.20 -13.94 -14.26
CA GLN A 186 -2.87 -13.85 -15.69
C GLN A 186 -3.51 -12.62 -16.34
N ARG A 187 -4.80 -12.36 -16.07
CA ARG A 187 -5.53 -11.20 -16.63
C ARG A 187 -4.94 -9.85 -16.20
N TRP A 188 -4.42 -9.75 -14.98
CA TRP A 188 -3.89 -8.50 -14.41
C TRP A 188 -2.37 -8.35 -14.57
N GLY A 189 -1.68 -9.26 -15.26
CA GLY A 189 -0.22 -9.21 -15.42
C GLY A 189 0.55 -9.45 -14.11
N ILE A 190 -0.06 -10.16 -13.16
CA ILE A 190 0.56 -10.45 -11.86
C ILE A 190 1.60 -11.55 -12.05
N ILE A 191 2.85 -11.23 -11.72
CA ILE A 191 3.91 -12.22 -11.52
C ILE A 191 3.87 -12.62 -10.03
N PRO A 192 3.50 -13.86 -9.66
CA PRO A 192 3.53 -14.28 -8.27
C PRO A 192 4.94 -14.25 -7.68
N ALA A 193 5.04 -14.13 -6.37
CA ALA A 193 6.29 -14.14 -5.62
C ALA A 193 7.09 -15.41 -5.93
N PRO A 194 8.42 -15.33 -6.00
CA PRO A 194 9.24 -16.53 -6.10
C PRO A 194 8.94 -17.42 -4.90
N THR A 195 8.42 -18.61 -5.15
CA THR A 195 8.32 -19.64 -4.12
C THR A 195 9.71 -19.89 -3.56
N SER A 196 9.80 -20.07 -2.23
CA SER A 196 11.03 -20.59 -1.63
C SER A 196 11.33 -21.92 -2.32
N SER A 197 12.39 -21.94 -3.12
CA SER A 197 12.88 -23.13 -3.81
C SER A 197 12.92 -24.30 -2.82
N PRO A 198 12.66 -25.56 -3.22
CA PRO A 198 12.68 -26.70 -2.28
C PRO A 198 14.01 -26.89 -1.53
N ASN A 199 15.09 -26.21 -1.95
CA ASN A 199 16.38 -26.15 -1.26
C ASN A 199 16.67 -24.80 -0.53
N ALA A 200 15.74 -23.85 -0.54
CA ALA A 200 15.86 -22.61 0.23
C ALA A 200 15.52 -22.89 1.70
N PRO A 201 16.38 -22.52 2.66
CA PRO A 201 16.10 -22.76 4.07
C PRO A 201 14.82 -22.01 4.48
N GLN A 202 13.84 -22.74 5.00
CA GLN A 202 12.64 -22.14 5.56
C GLN A 202 13.04 -21.25 6.74
N VAL A 203 12.77 -19.95 6.60
CA VAL A 203 12.99 -18.97 7.67
C VAL A 203 11.72 -18.94 8.52
N VAL A 204 11.75 -19.75 9.58
CA VAL A 204 10.90 -19.60 10.77
C VAL A 204 11.36 -18.36 11.54
#